data_AF-A0AAJ2NUA6-F1
#
_entry.id   AF-A0AAJ2NUA6-F1
#
_cell.length_a   1.000
_cell.length_b   1.000
_cell.length_c   1.000
_cell.angle_alpha   90.00
_cell.angle_beta   90.00
_cell.angle_gamma   90.00
#
_symmetry.space_group_name_H-M   'P 1'
#
loop_
_entity.id
_entity.type
_entity.pdbx_description
1 polymer ?
#
loop_
_entity_poly.entity_id
_entity_poly.type
_entity_poly.pdbx_seq_one_letter_code
_entity_poly.pdbx_strand_id
1 'polypeptide(L)'
;AGAMVVGTGRSDFPNQVNNVLAFPGIFRGALDVRATHINEKMKIAAVEAIADLIHDNELSADYVIPGPFDPRVAPNVAAAVA
;
A
#
# COMPACT_ATOMS: atom_id res chain seq x y z
N ALA A 1 -28.46 2.67 -0.27
CA ALA A 1 -27.24 2.36 -1.03
C ALA A 1 -26.95 3.53 -1.99
N GLY A 2 -25.68 3.87 -2.22
CA GLY A 2 -25.25 5.04 -3.00
C GLY A 2 -23.76 5.40 -2.84
N ALA A 3 -22.92 4.44 -2.43
CA ALA A 3 -21.48 4.66 -2.28
C ALA A 3 -20.81 4.67 -3.65
N MET A 4 -19.93 5.65 -3.89
CA MET A 4 -19.18 5.78 -5.14
C MET A 4 -17.99 4.83 -5.21
N VAL A 5 -17.37 4.52 -4.08
CA VAL A 5 -16.22 3.62 -3.95
C VAL A 5 -16.48 2.69 -2.78
N VAL A 6 -16.16 1.40 -2.96
CA VAL A 6 -16.26 0.39 -1.91
C VAL A 6 -14.99 -0.44 -1.91
N GLY A 7 -14.38 -0.61 -0.74
CA GLY A 7 -13.25 -1.50 -0.51
C GLY A 7 -13.59 -2.55 0.53
N THR A 8 -13.04 -3.77 0.38
CA THR A 8 -13.26 -4.89 1.31
C THR A 8 -11.98 -5.68 1.51
N GLY A 9 -11.92 -6.58 2.51
CA GLY A 9 -10.81 -7.52 2.65
C GLY A 9 -10.90 -8.75 1.74
N ARG A 10 -12.01 -8.91 1.00
CA ARG A 10 -12.27 -10.11 0.19
C ARG A 10 -11.62 -9.99 -1.18
N SER A 11 -11.14 -11.12 -1.71
CA SER A 11 -10.47 -11.18 -3.02
C SER A 11 -11.43 -11.28 -4.20
N ASP A 12 -12.72 -11.52 -3.95
CA ASP A 12 -13.75 -11.63 -5.00
C ASP A 12 -14.44 -10.29 -5.33
N PHE A 13 -13.96 -9.19 -4.75
CA PHE A 13 -14.45 -7.82 -5.00
C PHE A 13 -13.30 -6.89 -5.41
N PRO A 14 -13.59 -5.79 -6.15
CA PRO A 14 -12.64 -4.71 -6.37
C PRO A 14 -12.14 -4.08 -5.07
N ASN A 15 -11.05 -3.32 -5.16
CA ASN A 15 -10.45 -2.58 -4.05
C ASN A 15 -10.18 -3.45 -2.81
N GLN A 16 -9.44 -4.55 -3.00
CA GLN A 16 -9.07 -5.42 -1.89
C GLN A 16 -8.05 -4.73 -0.97
N VAL A 17 -8.47 -4.44 0.26
CA VAL A 17 -7.57 -3.96 1.32
C VAL A 17 -6.87 -5.16 1.94
N ASN A 18 -5.56 -5.28 1.70
CA ASN A 18 -4.77 -6.43 2.15
C ASN A 18 -3.42 -5.99 2.73
N ASN A 19 -3.03 -6.59 3.86
CA ASN A 19 -1.77 -6.33 4.55
C ASN A 19 -0.53 -6.65 3.70
N VAL A 20 -0.64 -7.51 2.68
CA VAL A 20 0.44 -7.81 1.73
C VAL A 20 0.98 -6.54 1.05
N LEU A 21 0.16 -5.49 0.92
CA LEU A 21 0.59 -4.21 0.36
C LEU A 21 1.54 -3.44 1.30
N ALA A 22 1.54 -3.74 2.61
CA ALA A 22 2.27 -2.98 3.61
C ALA A 22 3.44 -3.77 4.21
N PHE A 23 3.19 -4.98 4.74
CA PHE A 23 4.18 -5.67 5.58
C PHE A 23 5.52 -5.94 4.88
N PRO A 24 5.58 -6.43 3.62
CA PRO A 24 6.88 -6.77 3.03
C PRO A 24 7.78 -5.55 2.89
N GLY A 25 7.22 -4.43 2.43
CA GLY A 25 7.96 -3.19 2.24
C GLY A 25 8.35 -2.53 3.55
N ILE A 26 7.42 -2.41 4.51
CA ILE A 26 7.69 -1.79 5.82
C ILE A 26 8.82 -2.52 6.54
N PHE A 27 8.74 -3.86 6.60
CA PHE A 27 9.80 -4.64 7.25
C PHE A 27 11.11 -4.57 6.48
N ARG A 28 11.08 -4.58 5.13
CA ARG A 28 12.30 -4.45 4.34
C ARG A 28 13.01 -3.12 4.61
N GLY A 29 12.30 -2.00 4.51
CA GLY A 29 12.89 -0.67 4.74
C GLY A 29 13.41 -0.52 6.18
N ALA A 30 12.64 -0.98 7.17
CA ALA A 30 13.08 -0.95 8.57
C ALA A 30 14.33 -1.81 8.82
N LEU A 31 14.45 -2.98 8.18
CA LEU A 31 15.64 -3.82 8.25
C LEU A 31 16.85 -3.17 7.57
N ASP A 32 16.64 -2.48 6.44
CA ASP A 32 17.70 -1.79 5.68
C ASP A 32 18.41 -0.72 6.51
N VAL A 33 17.66 0.03 7.31
CA VAL A 33 18.22 1.07 8.20
C VAL A 33 18.40 0.62 9.64
N ARG A 34 18.19 -0.67 9.93
CA ARG A 34 18.31 -1.27 11.27
C ARG A 34 17.49 -0.51 12.32
N ALA A 35 16.26 -0.16 11.96
CA ALA A 35 15.35 0.54 12.85
C ALA A 35 15.08 -0.28 14.11
N THR A 36 15.00 0.38 15.26
CA THR A 36 14.72 -0.28 16.54
C THR A 36 13.23 -0.57 16.75
N HIS A 37 12.36 0.14 16.03
CA HIS A 37 10.91 -0.02 16.03
C HIS A 37 10.32 0.66 14.79
N ILE A 38 9.09 0.27 14.41
CA ILE A 38 8.31 0.93 13.36
C ILE A 38 7.58 2.13 13.98
N ASN A 39 7.98 3.34 13.58
CA ASN A 39 7.38 4.59 14.08
C ASN A 39 6.28 5.12 13.15
N GLU A 40 5.57 6.16 13.57
CA GLU A 40 4.49 6.77 12.78
C GLU A 40 4.95 7.36 11.45
N LYS A 41 6.18 7.89 11.37
CA LYS A 41 6.72 8.43 10.11
C LYS A 41 6.91 7.32 9.07
N MET A 42 7.39 6.16 9.49
CA MET A 42 7.51 4.97 8.62
C MET A 42 6.14 4.50 8.13
N LYS A 43 5.10 4.54 8.98
CA LYS A 43 3.74 4.18 8.58
C LYS A 43 3.18 5.15 7.55
N ILE A 44 3.35 6.45 7.76
CA ILE A 44 2.91 7.49 6.81
C ILE A 44 3.65 7.32 5.47
N ALA A 45 4.98 7.18 5.50
CA ALA A 45 5.77 6.98 4.30
C ALA A 45 5.35 5.72 3.51
N ALA A 46 4.99 4.64 4.19
CA ALA A 46 4.46 3.45 3.54
C ALA A 46 3.08 3.69 2.88
N VAL A 47 2.19 4.44 3.54
CA VAL A 47 0.86 4.77 2.99
C VAL A 47 1.00 5.66 1.74
N GLU A 48 1.82 6.71 1.82
CA GLU A 48 2.11 7.59 0.70
C GLU A 48 2.71 6.80 -0.48
N ALA A 49 3.71 5.94 -0.22
CA ALA A 49 4.31 5.10 -1.25
C ALA A 49 3.35 4.09 -1.89
N ILE A 50 2.32 3.62 -1.18
CA ILE A 50 1.28 2.76 -1.77
C ILE A 50 0.31 3.59 -2.62
N ALA A 51 -0.11 4.75 -2.13
CA ALA A 51 -1.05 5.63 -2.82
C ALA A 51 -0.48 6.17 -4.13
N ASP A 52 0.80 6.57 -4.13
CA ASP A 52 1.49 7.16 -5.27
C ASP A 52 1.73 6.18 -6.44
N LEU A 53 1.44 4.88 -6.25
CA LEU A 53 1.56 3.86 -7.31
C LEU A 53 0.42 3.89 -8.31
N ILE A 54 -0.69 4.55 -8.01
CA ILE A 54 -1.82 4.73 -8.92
C ILE A 54 -1.84 6.17 -9.36
N HIS A 55 -1.69 6.41 -10.66
CA HIS A 55 -1.79 7.76 -11.20
C HIS A 55 -3.26 8.20 -11.31
N ASP A 56 -3.51 9.52 -11.26
CA ASP A 56 -4.87 10.09 -11.32
C ASP A 56 -5.68 9.64 -12.54
N ASN A 57 -5.02 9.34 -13.67
CA ASN A 57 -5.64 8.87 -14.90
C ASN A 57 -5.98 7.36 -14.88
N GLU A 58 -5.47 6.61 -13.91
CA GLU A 58 -5.77 5.19 -13.69
C GLU A 58 -6.89 5.01 -12.66
N LEU A 59 -7.16 6.02 -11.83
CA LEU A 59 -8.18 5.97 -10.80
C LEU A 59 -9.58 5.72 -11.39
N SER A 60 -10.29 4.78 -10.77
CA SER A 60 -11.70 4.54 -11.03
C SER A 60 -12.38 4.08 -9.74
N ALA A 61 -13.72 4.05 -9.74
CA ALA A 61 -14.49 3.57 -8.58
C ALA A 61 -14.08 2.16 -8.11
N ASP A 62 -13.62 1.32 -9.04
CA ASP A 62 -13.20 -0.06 -8.81
C ASP A 62 -11.66 -0.23 -8.70
N TYR A 63 -10.90 0.86 -8.80
CA TYR A 63 -9.44 0.83 -8.70
C TYR A 63 -8.91 2.08 -7.97
N VAL A 64 -8.89 2.00 -6.63
CA VAL A 64 -8.33 3.03 -5.74
C VAL A 64 -7.19 2.51 -4.86
N ILE A 65 -6.85 1.22 -4.98
CA ILE A 65 -5.77 0.58 -4.22
C ILE A 65 -5.08 -0.47 -5.11
N PRO A 66 -3.74 -0.57 -5.10
CA PRO A 66 -3.04 -1.55 -5.93
C PRO A 66 -3.47 -2.98 -5.60
N GLY A 67 -3.34 -3.87 -6.59
CA GLY A 67 -3.59 -5.29 -6.36
C GLY A 67 -2.61 -5.87 -5.33
N PRO A 68 -3.01 -6.87 -4.52
CA PRO A 68 -2.20 -7.40 -3.42
C PRO A 68 -0.85 -7.98 -3.86
N PHE A 69 -0.71 -8.36 -5.13
CA PHE A 69 0.53 -8.91 -5.70
C PHE A 69 1.18 -7.98 -6.73
N ASP A 70 0.84 -6.69 -6.71
CA ASP A 70 1.52 -5.71 -7.56
C ASP A 70 3.01 -5.67 -7.20
N PRO A 71 3.92 -6.06 -8.12
CA PRO A 71 5.34 -6.19 -7.83
C PRO A 71 6.02 -4.85 -7.54
N ARG A 72 5.35 -3.73 -7.83
CA ARG A 72 5.84 -2.38 -7.56
C ARG A 72 5.71 -2.00 -6.09
N VAL A 73 4.79 -2.61 -5.35
CA VAL A 73 4.43 -2.16 -3.99
C VAL A 73 5.57 -2.35 -3.00
N ALA A 74 6.03 -3.58 -2.81
CA ALA A 74 7.07 -3.89 -1.83
C ALA A 74 8.37 -3.07 -2.00
N PRO A 75 8.97 -2.92 -3.21
CA PRO A 75 10.19 -2.13 -3.36
C PRO A 75 9.99 -0.63 -3.15
N ASN A 76 8.86 -0.05 -3.58
CA ASN A 76 8.59 1.38 -3.36
C ASN A 76 8.36 1.69 -1.88
N VAL A 77 7.57 0.85 -1.19
CA VAL A 77 7.35 0.99 0.26
C VAL A 77 8.66 0.82 1.04
N ALA A 78 9.50 -0.16 0.67
CA ALA A 78 10.80 -0.35 1.32
C ALA A 78 11.71 0.87 1.17
N ALA A 79 11.79 1.45 -0.03
CA ALA A 79 12.59 2.62 -0.30
C ALA A 79 12.08 3.88 0.43
N ALA A 80 10.77 4.03 0.59
CA ALA A 80 10.19 5.17 1.30
C ALA A 80 10.33 5.06 2.84
N VAL A 81 10.36 3.83 3.36
CA VAL A 81 10.45 3.57 4.81
C VAL A 81 11.88 3.64 5.34
N ALA A 82 12.88 3.34 4.51
CA ALA A 82 14.30 3.37 4.83
C ALA A 82 14.83 4.81 4.94
#